data_AF-A0A211YSF3-F1
#
_entry.id   AF-A0A211YSF3-F1
#
_cell.length_a   1.000
_cell.length_b   1.000
_cell.length_c   1.000
_cell.angle_alpha   90.00
_cell.angle_beta   90.00
_cell.angle_gamma   90.00
#
_symmetry.space_group_name_H-M   'P 1'
#
loop_
_entity.id
_entity.type
_entity.pdbx_description
1 polymer ?
#
loop_
_entity_poly.entity_id
_entity_poly.type
_entity_poly.pdbx_seq_one_letter_code
_entity_poly.pdbx_strand_id
1 'polypeptide(L)'
;MSAPERVAPSDFKALRRAAEAGDAAAQFNLGVLSDSRIDDNGYAVPGDRAEALRWLEQAAAGGLPRAQLRLATLYADSRPASGDRVRAGAWFLVAAARLTGAQRAAAEAGYRALAAGLSAGRRAKACGLAARLAALPPADPP
;
A
#
# COMPACT_ATOMS: atom_id res chain seq x y z
N MET A 1 -23.60 29.64 9.07
CA MET A 1 -23.26 29.55 7.64
C MET A 1 -22.32 28.37 7.49
N SER A 2 -22.78 27.29 6.84
CA SER A 2 -21.98 26.08 6.61
C SER A 2 -20.80 26.44 5.72
N ALA A 3 -19.58 26.14 6.16
CA ALA A 3 -18.39 26.28 5.33
C ALA A 3 -18.58 25.46 4.04
N PRO A 4 -18.19 25.99 2.86
CA PRO A 4 -18.31 25.22 1.63
C PRO A 4 -17.51 23.93 1.78
N GLU A 5 -18.11 22.82 1.39
CA GLU A 5 -17.47 21.52 1.24
C GLU A 5 -16.31 21.72 0.25
N ARG A 6 -15.08 21.89 0.75
CA ARG A 6 -13.89 22.17 -0.08
C ARG A 6 -13.42 20.86 -0.71
N VAL A 7 -14.17 20.42 -1.74
CA VAL A 7 -13.87 19.26 -2.57
C VAL A 7 -12.69 19.58 -3.49
N ALA A 8 -11.71 18.67 -3.54
CA ALA A 8 -10.48 18.81 -4.32
C ALA A 8 -10.72 19.05 -5.84
N PRO A 9 -9.76 19.71 -6.55
CA PRO A 9 -9.90 20.09 -7.94
C PRO A 9 -9.68 18.90 -8.90
N SER A 10 -9.97 19.12 -10.19
CA SER A 10 -10.02 18.20 -11.33
C SER A 10 -8.93 17.10 -11.43
N ASP A 11 -7.80 17.27 -10.75
CA ASP A 11 -6.68 16.33 -10.73
C ASP A 11 -7.03 14.99 -10.08
N PHE A 12 -7.92 14.94 -9.07
CA PHE A 12 -8.35 13.67 -8.48
C PHE A 12 -9.08 12.78 -9.50
N LYS A 13 -9.90 13.38 -10.36
CA LYS A 13 -10.63 12.66 -11.41
C LYS A 13 -9.70 12.16 -12.52
N ALA A 14 -8.72 12.97 -12.91
CA ALA A 14 -7.70 12.57 -13.88
C ALA A 14 -6.82 11.43 -13.33
N LEU A 15 -6.38 11.55 -12.07
CA LEU A 15 -5.62 10.53 -11.37
C LEU A 15 -6.39 9.21 -11.27
N ARG A 16 -7.69 9.27 -10.94
CA ARG A 16 -8.56 8.10 -10.90
C ARG A 16 -8.63 7.39 -12.23
N ARG A 17 -8.80 8.13 -13.33
CA ARG A 17 -8.80 7.55 -14.68
C ARG A 17 -7.48 6.88 -15.03
N ALA A 18 -6.35 7.49 -14.68
CA ALA A 18 -5.03 6.89 -14.91
C ALA A 18 -4.85 5.61 -14.09
N ALA A 19 -5.31 5.61 -12.83
CA ALA A 19 -5.27 4.42 -11.97
C ALA A 19 -6.16 3.29 -12.52
N GLU A 20 -7.35 3.62 -13.00
CA GLU A 20 -8.28 2.70 -13.68
C GLU A 20 -7.69 2.16 -15.01
N ALA A 21 -6.84 2.94 -15.68
CA ALA A 21 -6.11 2.54 -16.88
C ALA A 21 -4.84 1.71 -16.60
N GLY A 22 -4.56 1.33 -15.34
CA GLY A 22 -3.44 0.46 -15.00
C GLY A 22 -2.13 1.17 -14.69
N ASP A 23 -2.09 2.50 -14.63
CA ASP A 23 -0.87 3.22 -14.25
C ASP A 23 -0.54 2.98 -12.77
N ALA A 24 0.53 2.23 -12.51
CA ALA A 24 0.94 1.84 -11.16
C ALA A 24 1.31 3.04 -10.26
N ALA A 25 1.81 4.14 -10.84
CA ALA A 25 2.10 5.36 -10.08
C ALA A 25 0.81 6.10 -9.73
N ALA A 26 -0.15 6.16 -10.64
CA ALA A 26 -1.47 6.73 -10.39
C ALA A 26 -2.24 5.92 -9.35
N GLN A 27 -2.20 4.59 -9.43
CA GLN A 27 -2.77 3.69 -8.41
C GLN A 27 -2.13 3.93 -7.04
N PHE A 28 -0.81 4.09 -6.97
CA PHE A 28 -0.14 4.42 -5.71
C PHE A 28 -0.59 5.76 -5.13
N ASN A 29 -0.58 6.81 -5.94
CA ASN A 29 -0.99 8.15 -5.51
C ASN A 29 -2.46 8.17 -5.06
N LEU A 30 -3.34 7.51 -5.81
CA LEU A 30 -4.76 7.41 -5.47
C LEU A 30 -4.97 6.63 -4.16
N GLY A 31 -4.18 5.58 -3.93
CA GLY A 31 -4.20 4.83 -2.67
C GLY A 31 -3.76 5.68 -1.48
N VAL A 32 -2.70 6.48 -1.62
CA VAL A 32 -2.22 7.40 -0.58
C VAL A 32 -3.25 8.50 -0.29
N LEU A 33 -3.86 9.07 -1.33
CA LEU A 33 -4.91 10.08 -1.20
C LEU A 33 -6.16 9.51 -0.55
N SER A 34 -6.57 8.29 -0.90
CA SER A 34 -7.74 7.64 -0.31
C SER A 34 -7.55 7.31 1.17
N ASP A 35 -6.30 7.03 1.59
CA ASP A 35 -5.91 6.78 2.98
C ASP A 35 -5.87 8.08 3.81
N SER A 36 -5.19 9.12 3.28
CA SER A 36 -5.07 10.44 3.91
C SER A 36 -6.40 11.21 3.92
N ARG A 37 -7.25 10.96 2.92
CA ARG A 37 -8.48 11.69 2.60
C ARG A 37 -8.27 13.19 2.37
N ILE A 38 -7.03 13.59 2.13
CA ILE A 38 -6.61 14.97 1.93
C ILE A 38 -5.57 14.98 0.79
N ASP A 39 -5.70 15.93 -0.14
CA ASP A 39 -4.74 16.17 -1.23
C ASP A 39 -3.55 17.07 -0.83
N ASP A 40 -2.61 17.26 -1.75
CA ASP A 40 -1.40 18.07 -1.52
C ASP A 40 -1.69 19.55 -1.22
N ASN A 41 -2.90 20.02 -1.56
CA ASN A 41 -3.36 21.38 -1.28
C ASN A 41 -4.21 21.48 0.00
N GLY A 42 -4.43 20.37 0.70
CA GLY A 42 -5.25 20.30 1.91
C GLY A 42 -6.75 20.15 1.67
N TYR A 43 -7.18 19.83 0.45
CA TYR A 43 -8.59 19.59 0.13
C TYR A 43 -9.02 18.18 0.51
N ALA A 44 -10.24 18.06 1.03
CA ALA A 44 -10.81 16.76 1.31
C ALA A 44 -11.07 16.01 0.00
N VAL A 45 -10.65 14.74 -0.05
CA VAL A 45 -10.91 13.83 -1.16
C VAL A 45 -11.76 12.65 -0.68
N PRO A 46 -12.68 12.15 -1.53
CA PRO A 46 -13.40 10.93 -1.23
C PRO A 46 -12.43 9.75 -1.21
N GLY A 47 -12.64 8.86 -0.26
CA GLY A 47 -11.82 7.66 -0.13
C GLY A 47 -12.08 7.01 1.21
N ASP A 48 -11.61 5.78 1.36
CA ASP A 48 -11.52 5.12 2.66
C ASP A 48 -10.34 4.15 2.67
N ARG A 49 -10.11 3.54 3.83
CA ARG A 49 -9.02 2.59 4.01
C ARG A 49 -9.12 1.37 3.08
N ALA A 50 -10.33 0.90 2.78
CA ALA A 50 -10.52 -0.24 1.89
C ALA A 50 -10.23 0.13 0.43
N GLU A 51 -10.63 1.32 -0.02
CA GLU A 51 -10.26 1.87 -1.32
C GLU A 51 -8.74 2.07 -1.42
N ALA A 52 -8.11 2.62 -0.37
CA ALA A 52 -6.66 2.75 -0.30
C ALA A 52 -5.93 1.41 -0.44
N LEU A 53 -6.38 0.38 0.29
CA LEU A 53 -5.82 -0.97 0.19
C LEU A 53 -5.94 -1.53 -1.23
N ARG A 54 -7.10 -1.38 -1.88
CA ARG A 54 -7.31 -1.88 -3.25
C ARG A 54 -6.35 -1.24 -4.25
N TRP A 55 -6.21 0.09 -4.21
CA TRP A 55 -5.33 0.80 -5.14
C TRP A 55 -3.85 0.50 -4.88
N LEU A 56 -3.45 0.41 -3.61
CA LEU A 56 -2.08 0.04 -3.25
C LEU A 56 -1.75 -1.41 -3.58
N GLU A 57 -2.71 -2.33 -3.49
CA GLU A 57 -2.55 -3.73 -3.92
C GLU A 57 -2.27 -3.82 -5.42
N GLN A 58 -3.02 -3.07 -6.24
CA GLN A 58 -2.79 -3.02 -7.68
C GLN A 58 -1.41 -2.43 -8.01
N ALA A 59 -1.04 -1.30 -7.38
CA ALA A 59 0.27 -0.70 -7.58
C ALA A 59 1.43 -1.62 -7.13
N ALA A 60 1.23 -2.33 -6.02
CA ALA A 60 2.20 -3.29 -5.50
C ALA A 60 2.36 -4.52 -6.39
N ALA A 61 1.26 -4.99 -7.00
CA ALA A 61 1.23 -6.06 -7.99
C ALA A 61 1.86 -5.63 -9.33
N GLY A 62 1.69 -4.36 -9.74
CA GLY A 62 2.43 -3.73 -10.83
C GLY A 62 3.94 -3.58 -10.56
N GLY A 63 4.40 -4.04 -9.39
CA GLY A 63 5.81 -4.13 -9.06
C GLY A 63 6.40 -2.86 -8.45
N LEU A 64 5.60 -1.83 -8.16
CA LEU A 64 6.07 -0.57 -7.61
C LEU A 64 6.55 -0.76 -6.15
N PRO A 65 7.86 -0.67 -5.86
CA PRO A 65 8.39 -1.00 -4.53
C PRO A 65 7.90 -0.05 -3.43
N ARG A 66 7.61 1.22 -3.78
CA ARG A 66 7.01 2.20 -2.86
C ARG A 66 5.58 1.82 -2.46
N ALA A 67 4.80 1.26 -3.38
CA ALA A 67 3.46 0.76 -3.07
C ALA A 67 3.51 -0.46 -2.16
N GLN A 68 4.47 -1.37 -2.38
CA GLN A 68 4.68 -2.54 -1.51
C GLN A 68 4.97 -2.13 -0.07
N LEU A 69 5.84 -1.13 0.13
CA LEU A 69 6.14 -0.59 1.45
C LEU A 69 4.92 0.09 2.09
N ARG A 70 4.21 0.96 1.35
CA ARG A 70 3.02 1.66 1.86
C ARG A 70 1.88 0.69 2.19
N LEU A 71 1.68 -0.34 1.38
CA LEU A 71 0.71 -1.39 1.62
C LEU A 71 1.06 -2.20 2.88
N ALA A 72 2.35 -2.50 3.08
CA ALA A 72 2.82 -3.18 4.28
C ALA A 72 2.53 -2.37 5.55
N THR A 73 2.78 -1.06 5.54
CA THR A 73 2.46 -0.17 6.66
C THR A 73 0.95 -0.09 6.89
N LEU A 74 0.16 0.00 5.82
CA LEU A 74 -1.30 0.08 5.93
C LEU A 74 -1.90 -1.21 6.51
N TYR A 75 -1.36 -2.38 6.17
CA TYR A 75 -1.75 -3.63 6.81
C TYR A 75 -1.26 -3.75 8.26
N ALA A 76 -0.10 -3.19 8.60
CA ALA A 76 0.42 -3.19 9.97
C ALA A 76 -0.40 -2.30 10.91
N ASP A 77 -0.89 -1.17 10.40
CA ASP A 77 -1.72 -0.21 11.15
C ASP A 77 -3.19 -0.65 11.26
N SER A 78 -3.62 -1.70 10.55
CA SER A 78 -4.99 -2.21 10.62
C SER A 78 -5.18 -2.91 11.96
N ARG A 79 -6.34 -2.70 12.61
CA ARG A 79 -6.64 -3.35 13.90
C ARG A 79 -6.38 -4.86 13.76
N PRO A 80 -5.73 -5.50 14.74
CA PRO A 80 -5.06 -6.78 14.54
C PRO A 80 -6.04 -7.96 14.51
N ALA A 81 -6.85 -8.06 13.46
CA ALA A 81 -7.32 -9.36 13.02
C ALA A 81 -6.07 -10.10 12.51
N SER A 82 -5.83 -11.30 13.03
CA SER A 82 -4.56 -12.02 12.90
C SER A 82 -4.07 -12.29 11.46
N GLY A 83 -4.90 -12.05 10.45
CA GLY A 83 -4.57 -12.16 9.02
C GLY A 83 -3.78 -10.97 8.47
N ASP A 84 -4.07 -9.74 8.91
CA ASP A 84 -3.48 -8.53 8.31
C ASP A 84 -1.99 -8.40 8.64
N ARG A 85 -1.58 -8.85 9.83
CA ARG A 85 -0.15 -8.88 10.20
C ARG A 85 0.67 -9.83 9.32
N VAL A 86 0.11 -10.96 8.89
CA VAL A 86 0.82 -11.88 7.98
C VAL A 86 0.98 -11.24 6.60
N ARG A 87 -0.04 -10.54 6.11
CA ARG A 87 0.02 -9.78 4.85
C ARG A 87 1.02 -8.62 4.94
N ALA A 88 1.00 -7.85 6.02
CA ALA A 88 1.97 -6.80 6.28
C ALA A 88 3.40 -7.35 6.25
N GLY A 89 3.64 -8.45 6.98
CA GLY A 89 4.95 -9.11 7.00
C GLY A 89 5.40 -9.57 5.62
N ALA A 90 4.49 -10.14 4.82
CA ALA A 90 4.82 -10.57 3.46
C ALA A 90 5.21 -9.39 2.57
N TRP A 91 4.44 -8.30 2.59
CA TRP A 91 4.73 -7.11 1.78
C TRP A 91 6.01 -6.40 2.21
N PHE A 92 6.32 -6.34 3.52
CA PHE A 92 7.61 -5.81 3.98
C PHE A 92 8.79 -6.63 3.44
N LEU A 93 8.69 -7.97 3.40
CA LEU A 93 9.73 -8.83 2.86
C LEU A 93 9.92 -8.63 1.35
N VAL A 94 8.84 -8.53 0.59
CA VAL A 94 8.90 -8.23 -0.86
C VAL A 94 9.52 -6.85 -1.09
N ALA A 95 9.09 -5.84 -0.33
CA ALA A 95 9.62 -4.48 -0.44
C ALA A 95 11.11 -4.43 -0.10
N ALA A 96 11.55 -5.08 0.99
CA ALA A 96 12.97 -5.13 1.38
C ALA A 96 13.86 -5.81 0.33
N ALA A 97 13.34 -6.79 -0.42
CA ALA A 97 14.06 -7.45 -1.50
C ALA A 97 14.24 -6.57 -2.74
N ARG A 98 13.33 -5.62 -3.00
CA ARG A 98 13.32 -4.77 -4.21
C ARG A 98 13.82 -3.34 -3.96
N LEU A 99 13.72 -2.84 -2.73
CA LEU A 99 14.14 -1.49 -2.34
C LEU A 99 15.64 -1.44 -2.02
N THR A 100 16.20 -0.22 -2.02
CA THR A 100 17.57 0.06 -1.62
C THR A 100 17.64 1.22 -0.61
N GLY A 101 18.78 1.37 0.07
CA GLY A 101 19.03 2.49 0.98
C GLY A 101 18.01 2.62 2.12
N ALA A 102 17.58 3.86 2.40
CA ALA A 102 16.66 4.18 3.49
C ALA A 102 15.30 3.48 3.36
N GLN A 103 14.80 3.27 2.14
CA GLN A 103 13.50 2.62 1.92
C GLN A 103 13.57 1.12 2.24
N ARG A 104 14.69 0.46 1.92
CA ARG A 104 14.94 -0.92 2.34
C ARG A 104 15.05 -1.04 3.85
N ALA A 105 15.81 -0.15 4.48
CA ALA A 105 15.96 -0.14 5.93
C ALA A 105 14.60 0.04 6.64
N ALA A 106 13.72 0.91 6.10
CA ALA A 106 12.36 1.07 6.60
C ALA A 106 11.53 -0.22 6.46
N ALA A 107 11.63 -0.92 5.33
CA ALA A 107 10.94 -2.18 5.12
C ALA A 107 11.41 -3.29 6.10
N GLU A 108 12.72 -3.42 6.28
CA GLU A 108 13.32 -4.38 7.22
C GLU A 108 12.95 -4.05 8.67
N ALA A 109 12.98 -2.77 9.05
CA ALA A 109 12.58 -2.31 10.38
C ALA A 109 11.09 -2.59 10.64
N GLY A 110 10.22 -2.30 9.66
CA GLY A 110 8.79 -2.60 9.75
C GLY A 110 8.51 -4.09 9.92
N TYR A 111 9.18 -4.95 9.14
CA TYR A 111 9.09 -6.40 9.33
C TYR A 111 9.57 -6.82 10.72
N ARG A 112 10.72 -6.30 11.19
CA ARG A 112 11.27 -6.66 12.50
C ARG A 112 10.33 -6.29 13.65
N ALA A 113 9.76 -5.09 13.62
CA ALA A 113 8.81 -4.62 14.63
C ALA A 113 7.56 -5.51 14.67
N LEU A 114 7.05 -5.89 13.50
CA LEU A 114 5.88 -6.76 13.38
C LEU A 114 6.19 -8.21 13.79
N ALA A 115 7.34 -8.75 13.38
CA ALA A 115 7.76 -10.12 13.63
C ALA A 115 8.01 -10.43 15.11
N ALA A 116 8.32 -9.42 15.93
CA ALA A 116 8.43 -9.55 17.39
C ALA A 116 7.10 -10.01 18.04
N GLY A 117 5.96 -9.61 17.46
CA GLY A 117 4.62 -10.01 17.92
C GLY A 117 4.03 -11.23 17.19
N LEU A 118 4.78 -11.88 16.29
CA LEU A 118 4.31 -13.03 15.52
C LEU A 118 4.90 -14.35 16.05
N SER A 119 4.06 -15.40 16.10
CA SER A 119 4.55 -16.77 16.30
C SER A 119 5.37 -17.26 15.11
N ALA A 120 6.22 -18.26 15.34
CA ALA A 120 7.03 -18.89 14.29
C ALA A 120 6.19 -19.33 13.07
N GLY A 121 5.01 -19.93 13.31
CA GLY A 121 4.09 -20.33 12.24
C GLY A 121 3.54 -19.15 11.42
N ARG A 122 3.28 -18.00 12.05
CA ARG A 122 2.82 -16.79 11.34
C ARG A 122 3.96 -16.15 10.53
N ARG A 123 5.20 -16.16 11.05
CA ARG A 123 6.38 -15.72 10.30
C ARG A 123 6.64 -16.61 9.09
N ALA A 124 6.55 -17.93 9.24
CA ALA A 124 6.68 -18.87 8.13
C ALA A 124 5.61 -18.64 7.05
N LYS A 125 4.35 -18.39 7.45
CA LYS A 125 3.28 -18.00 6.52
C LYS A 125 3.59 -16.70 5.78
N ALA A 126 4.11 -15.68 6.47
CA ALA A 126 4.51 -14.42 5.86
C ALA A 126 5.62 -14.61 4.82
N CYS A 127 6.66 -15.41 5.13
CA CYS A 127 7.72 -15.75 4.18
C CYS A 127 7.18 -16.50 2.96
N GLY A 128 6.31 -17.50 3.15
CA GLY A 128 5.72 -18.26 2.04
C GLY A 128 4.83 -17.39 1.15
N LEU A 129 4.08 -16.45 1.75
CA LEU A 129 3.29 -15.48 0.99
C LEU A 129 4.18 -14.50 0.23
N ALA A 130 5.26 -14.00 0.86
CA ALA A 130 6.22 -13.09 0.21
C ALA A 130 6.86 -13.74 -1.02
N ALA A 131 7.26 -15.01 -0.93
CA ALA A 131 7.84 -15.74 -2.06
C ALA A 131 6.86 -15.82 -3.25
N ARG A 132 5.57 -16.07 -2.98
CA ARG A 132 4.52 -16.09 -4.01
C ARG A 132 4.32 -14.71 -4.63
N LEU A 133 4.22 -13.67 -3.81
CA LEU A 133 4.04 -12.29 -4.28
C LEU A 133 5.25 -11.79 -5.09
N ALA A 134 6.47 -12.17 -4.70
CA ALA A 134 7.68 -11.82 -5.42
C ALA A 134 7.78 -12.51 -6.80
N ALA A 135 7.18 -13.70 -6.92
CA ALA A 135 7.12 -14.48 -8.16
C ALA A 135 5.93 -14.13 -9.07
N LEU A 136 5.02 -13.25 -8.64
CA LEU A 136 3.96 -12.75 -9.52
C LEU A 136 4.59 -11.89 -10.62
N PRO A 137 4.29 -12.18 -11.91
CA PRO A 137 4.65 -11.26 -12.97
C PRO A 137 3.99 -9.90 -12.70
N PRO A 138 4.63 -8.78 -13.06
CA PRO A 138 3.95 -7.49 -13.02
C PRO A 138 2.65 -7.63 -13.81
N ALA A 139 1.54 -7.15 -13.25
CA ALA A 139 0.26 -7.20 -13.94
C ALA A 139 0.41 -6.55 -15.32
N ASP A 140 0.04 -7.27 -16.38
CA ASP A 140 0.01 -6.70 -17.74
C ASP A 140 -0.89 -5.45 -17.72
N PRO A 141 -0.42 -4.32 -18.26
CA PRO A 141 -1.30 -3.16 -18.40
C PRO A 141 -2.48 -3.52 -19.34
N PRO A 142 -3.67 -2.94 -19.11
CA PRO A 142 -4.86 -3.20 -19.93
C PRO A 142 -4.69 -2.77 -21.39
#